data_AF-A0A947RHL0-F1
#
_entry.id   AF-A0A947RHL0-F1
#
_cell.length_a   1.000
_cell.length_b   1.000
_cell.length_c   1.000
_cell.angle_alpha   90.00
_cell.angle_beta   90.00
_cell.angle_gamma   90.00
#
_symmetry.space_group_name_H-M   'P 1'
#
loop_
_entity.id
_entity.type
_entity.pdbx_description
1 polymer ?
#
loop_
_entity_poly.entity_id
_entity_poly.type
_entity_poly.pdbx_seq_one_letter_code
_entity_poly.pdbx_strand_id
1 'polypeptide(L)'
;MKKQKKSILVLVITAAFIAVMFLPGLISAGDLEPTAAPGPTMKTLDEVEPRIPLDQCNITISSPGSYYLIGDLACAQSAITIQANNVTIDMMGYSIIGPKTDTGAGFSMWAFKNIEIRNGTVTGWHTGVSDILQYQQPKGVGLRVINVRAVENKYGFSITSNGSLVKDCTAINNTQTGILIQTGGDALIDGNVAYGNTTNLNAAAGCTIGINHTP
;
A
#
# COMPACT_ATOMS: atom_id res chain seq x y z
N MET A 1 -25.68 90.95 -31.22
CA MET A 1 -25.37 89.77 -32.08
C MET A 1 -24.35 88.77 -31.50
N LYS A 2 -23.26 89.18 -30.82
CA LYS A 2 -22.24 88.22 -30.28
C LYS A 2 -22.74 87.28 -29.15
N LYS A 3 -23.65 87.74 -28.28
CA LYS A 3 -24.17 86.95 -27.14
C LYS A 3 -25.09 85.80 -27.58
N GLN A 4 -25.93 86.06 -28.58
CA GLN A 4 -26.89 85.09 -29.14
C GLN A 4 -26.21 83.94 -29.89
N LYS A 5 -25.13 84.23 -30.63
CA LYS A 5 -24.30 83.21 -31.31
C LYS A 5 -23.59 82.28 -30.31
N LYS A 6 -23.14 82.79 -29.16
CA LYS A 6 -22.56 81.96 -28.08
C LYS A 6 -23.61 81.07 -27.41
N SER A 7 -24.82 81.56 -27.16
CA SER A 7 -25.90 80.77 -26.57
C SER A 7 -26.36 79.62 -27.49
N ILE A 8 -26.45 79.86 -28.81
CA ILE A 8 -26.80 78.82 -29.79
C ILE A 8 -25.68 77.78 -29.87
N LEU A 9 -24.41 78.20 -29.89
CA LEU A 9 -23.28 77.28 -29.92
C LEU A 9 -23.23 76.40 -28.66
N VAL A 10 -23.49 76.95 -27.48
CA VAL A 10 -23.57 76.19 -26.23
C VAL A 10 -24.72 75.18 -26.25
N LEU A 11 -25.90 75.57 -26.76
CA LEU A 11 -27.06 74.69 -26.87
C LEU A 11 -26.82 73.51 -27.83
N VAL A 12 -26.13 73.76 -28.95
CA VAL A 12 -25.79 72.71 -29.93
C VAL A 12 -24.76 71.74 -29.35
N ILE A 13 -23.76 72.24 -28.62
CA ILE A 13 -22.75 71.40 -27.96
C ILE A 13 -23.39 70.55 -26.85
N THR A 14 -24.28 71.11 -26.04
CA THR A 14 -24.98 70.33 -25.01
C THR A 14 -25.94 69.30 -25.60
N ALA A 15 -26.66 69.63 -26.67
CA ALA A 15 -27.51 68.66 -27.37
C ALA A 15 -26.70 67.51 -28.00
N ALA A 16 -25.54 67.81 -28.59
CA ALA A 16 -24.63 66.78 -29.13
C ALA A 16 -24.04 65.88 -28.02
N PHE A 17 -23.72 66.44 -26.85
CA PHE A 17 -23.21 65.68 -25.71
C PHE A 17 -24.26 64.73 -25.12
N ILE A 18 -25.53 65.18 -25.07
CA ILE A 18 -26.66 64.35 -24.63
C ILE A 18 -26.91 63.21 -25.62
N ALA A 19 -26.84 63.47 -26.93
CA ALA A 19 -27.04 62.44 -27.95
C ALA A 19 -26.01 61.29 -27.85
N VAL A 20 -24.76 61.58 -27.46
CA VAL A 20 -23.71 60.55 -27.28
C VAL A 20 -23.92 59.74 -25.99
N MET A 21 -24.52 60.31 -24.95
CA MET A 21 -24.85 59.59 -23.71
C MET A 21 -26.07 58.65 -23.84
N PHE A 22 -26.90 58.82 -24.87
CA PHE A 22 -28.09 57.99 -25.13
C PHE A 22 -27.90 56.96 -26.24
N LEU A 23 -26.67 56.66 -26.69
CA LEU A 23 -26.41 55.43 -27.45
C LEU A 23 -26.26 54.25 -26.48
N PRO A 24 -27.24 53.35 -26.34
CA PRO A 24 -27.02 52.10 -25.63
C PRO A 24 -26.02 51.26 -26.44
N GLY A 25 -24.75 51.26 -26.03
CA GLY A 25 -23.84 50.22 -26.42
C GLY A 25 -24.37 48.90 -25.85
N LEU A 26 -24.81 47.99 -26.71
CA LEU A 26 -25.11 46.62 -26.31
C LEU A 26 -23.80 45.98 -25.85
N ILE A 27 -23.50 46.06 -24.56
CA ILE A 27 -22.44 45.27 -23.94
C ILE A 27 -23.01 43.86 -23.83
N SER A 28 -22.78 43.05 -24.87
CA SER A 28 -23.07 41.62 -24.80
C SER A 28 -22.06 41.00 -23.84
N ALA A 29 -22.53 40.54 -22.68
CA ALA A 29 -21.76 39.58 -21.90
C ALA A 29 -21.55 38.32 -22.77
N GLY A 30 -20.38 37.68 -22.64
CA GLY A 30 -20.15 36.37 -23.25
C GLY A 30 -21.14 35.35 -22.69
N ASP A 31 -21.34 34.25 -23.42
CA ASP A 31 -22.23 33.17 -22.98
C ASP A 31 -21.85 32.71 -21.56
N LEU A 32 -22.83 32.69 -20.66
CA LEU A 32 -22.66 32.20 -19.28
C LEU A 32 -22.77 30.68 -19.21
N GLU A 33 -23.27 30.06 -20.28
CA GLU A 33 -23.23 28.61 -20.44
C GLU A 33 -21.80 28.19 -20.80
N PRO A 34 -21.16 27.32 -20.00
CA PRO A 34 -19.90 26.71 -20.42
C PRO A 34 -20.13 25.99 -21.75
N THR A 35 -19.26 26.24 -22.73
CA THR A 35 -19.38 25.74 -24.11
C THR A 35 -19.41 24.21 -24.24
N ALA A 36 -19.13 23.49 -23.16
CA ALA A 36 -19.27 22.05 -23.06
C ALA A 36 -19.78 21.68 -21.66
N ALA A 37 -20.55 20.58 -21.59
CA ALA A 37 -20.89 19.94 -20.34
C ALA A 37 -19.61 19.58 -19.55
N PRO A 38 -19.64 19.61 -18.21
CA PRO A 38 -18.50 19.17 -17.40
C PRO A 38 -18.07 17.77 -17.83
N GLY A 39 -16.77 17.58 -18.06
CA GLY A 39 -16.21 16.26 -18.31
C GLY A 39 -16.48 15.31 -17.14
N PRO A 40 -16.43 13.99 -17.35
CA PRO A 40 -16.61 13.02 -16.27
C PRO A 40 -15.63 13.31 -15.13
N THR A 41 -16.16 13.57 -13.94
CA THR A 41 -15.39 13.89 -12.72
C THR A 41 -15.10 12.66 -11.87
N MET A 42 -15.64 11.49 -12.23
CA MET A 42 -15.41 10.24 -11.52
C MET A 42 -14.20 9.52 -12.08
N LYS A 43 -13.21 9.28 -11.21
CA LYS A 43 -12.12 8.33 -11.47
C LYS A 43 -12.68 6.90 -11.43
N THR A 44 -12.18 6.04 -12.29
CA THR A 44 -12.43 4.59 -12.21
C THR A 44 -11.77 4.02 -10.94
N LEU A 45 -12.24 2.87 -10.45
CA LEU A 45 -11.66 2.24 -9.25
C LEU A 45 -10.16 1.97 -9.40
N ASP A 46 -9.75 1.60 -10.62
CA ASP A 46 -8.35 1.37 -11.01
C ASP A 46 -7.51 2.66 -11.04
N GLU A 47 -8.13 3.82 -11.27
CA GLU A 47 -7.49 5.14 -11.18
C GLU A 47 -7.44 5.72 -9.76
N VAL A 48 -8.24 5.17 -8.84
CA VAL A 48 -8.25 5.54 -7.41
C VAL A 48 -7.30 4.64 -6.62
N GLU A 49 -7.23 3.35 -6.94
CA GLU A 49 -6.37 2.36 -6.28
C GLU A 49 -5.63 1.48 -7.30
N PRO A 50 -4.48 1.91 -7.83
CA PRO A 50 -3.65 1.14 -8.76
C PRO A 50 -2.94 -0.02 -8.05
N ARG A 51 -3.70 -0.90 -7.41
CA ARG A 51 -3.20 -2.12 -6.77
C ARG A 51 -3.28 -3.27 -7.75
N ILE A 52 -2.32 -4.17 -7.70
CA ILE A 52 -2.20 -5.31 -8.61
C ILE A 52 -2.85 -6.54 -7.94
N PRO A 53 -3.92 -7.11 -8.50
CA PRO A 53 -4.54 -8.30 -7.93
C PRO A 53 -3.63 -9.53 -8.08
N LEU A 54 -3.70 -10.41 -7.09
CA LEU A 54 -3.00 -11.70 -7.05
C LEU A 54 -4.05 -12.81 -6.89
N ASP A 55 -4.09 -13.73 -7.85
CA ASP A 55 -5.15 -14.73 -8.00
C ASP A 55 -4.62 -16.16 -8.23
N GLN A 56 -3.31 -16.35 -8.23
CA GLN A 56 -2.67 -17.63 -8.52
C GLN A 56 -1.38 -17.83 -7.72
N CYS A 57 -0.98 -19.10 -7.62
CA CYS A 57 0.25 -19.54 -6.94
C CYS A 57 1.48 -19.43 -7.84
N ASN A 58 2.66 -19.57 -7.22
CA ASN A 58 3.97 -19.56 -7.86
C ASN A 58 4.25 -18.29 -8.67
N ILE A 59 3.90 -17.13 -8.10
CA ILE A 59 4.10 -15.83 -8.70
C ILE A 59 5.40 -15.21 -8.20
N THR A 60 6.13 -14.58 -9.10
CA THR A 60 7.28 -13.73 -8.77
C THR A 60 6.90 -12.26 -8.94
N ILE A 61 6.92 -11.50 -7.85
CA ILE A 61 6.76 -10.04 -7.86
C ILE A 61 8.12 -9.40 -8.15
N SER A 62 8.32 -8.93 -9.38
CA SER A 62 9.59 -8.34 -9.83
C SER A 62 9.54 -6.81 -9.98
N SER A 63 8.48 -6.15 -9.49
CA SER A 63 8.35 -4.70 -9.57
C SER A 63 7.80 -4.11 -8.28
N PRO A 64 8.27 -2.92 -7.86
CA PRO A 64 7.66 -2.16 -6.77
C PRO A 64 6.15 -1.96 -6.99
N GLY A 65 5.38 -1.90 -5.91
CA GLY A 65 3.95 -1.67 -6.02
C GLY A 65 3.13 -2.16 -4.84
N SER A 66 1.83 -1.92 -4.91
CA SER A 66 0.85 -2.46 -3.98
C SER A 66 0.12 -3.62 -4.64
N TYR A 67 0.10 -4.76 -3.97
CA TYR A 67 -0.52 -5.99 -4.43
C TYR A 67 -1.58 -6.43 -3.42
N TYR A 68 -2.58 -7.17 -3.86
CA TYR A 68 -3.59 -7.70 -2.97
C TYR A 68 -4.17 -9.03 -3.44
N LEU A 69 -4.54 -9.88 -2.50
CA LEU A 69 -5.26 -11.12 -2.82
C LEU A 69 -6.71 -10.80 -3.17
N ILE A 70 -7.24 -11.50 -4.19
CA ILE A 70 -8.67 -11.46 -4.53
C ILE A 70 -9.44 -12.70 -4.04
N GLY A 71 -8.74 -13.67 -3.44
CA GLY A 71 -9.28 -14.90 -2.89
C GLY A 71 -8.21 -15.74 -2.21
N ASP A 72 -8.62 -16.87 -1.61
CA ASP A 72 -7.70 -17.85 -1.05
C ASP A 72 -6.86 -18.51 -2.16
N LEU A 73 -5.57 -18.74 -1.87
CA LEU A 73 -4.64 -19.42 -2.78
C LEU A 73 -4.20 -20.75 -2.19
N ALA A 74 -4.61 -21.86 -2.82
CA ALA A 74 -4.14 -23.21 -2.46
C ALA A 74 -3.02 -23.65 -3.41
N CYS A 75 -1.82 -23.84 -2.86
CA CYS A 75 -0.59 -23.92 -3.63
C CYS A 75 0.16 -25.23 -3.36
N ALA A 76 0.60 -25.89 -4.43
CA ALA A 76 1.39 -27.13 -4.34
C ALA A 76 2.89 -26.89 -4.12
N GLN A 77 3.36 -25.68 -4.45
CA GLN A 77 4.74 -25.21 -4.29
C GLN A 77 4.71 -23.83 -3.63
N SER A 78 5.87 -23.19 -3.44
CA SER A 78 5.95 -21.83 -2.88
C SER A 78 4.98 -20.88 -3.58
N ALA A 79 4.24 -20.09 -2.80
CA ALA A 79 3.15 -19.30 -3.33
C ALA A 79 3.62 -17.99 -3.98
N ILE A 80 4.28 -17.12 -3.21
CA ILE A 80 4.69 -15.80 -3.71
C ILE A 80 6.17 -15.55 -3.42
N THR A 81 6.94 -15.29 -4.47
CA THR A 81 8.34 -14.88 -4.39
C THR A 81 8.45 -13.38 -4.64
N ILE A 82 8.98 -12.63 -3.68
CA ILE A 82 9.16 -11.18 -3.80
C ILE A 82 10.60 -10.89 -4.22
N GLN A 83 10.75 -10.32 -5.42
CA GLN A 83 12.02 -9.96 -6.04
C GLN A 83 12.11 -8.46 -6.38
N ALA A 84 11.49 -7.61 -5.56
CA ALA A 84 11.55 -6.17 -5.71
C ALA A 84 11.52 -5.46 -4.34
N ASN A 85 12.07 -4.25 -4.31
CA ASN A 85 11.94 -3.34 -3.17
C ASN A 85 10.60 -2.60 -3.22
N ASN A 86 10.17 -2.01 -2.10
CA ASN A 86 8.98 -1.16 -2.02
C ASN A 86 7.71 -1.90 -2.47
N VAL A 87 7.47 -3.05 -1.85
CA VAL A 87 6.32 -3.93 -2.15
C VAL A 87 5.42 -3.98 -0.93
N THR A 88 4.13 -3.71 -1.12
CA THR A 88 3.10 -3.98 -0.12
C THR A 88 2.20 -5.08 -0.64
N ILE A 89 1.98 -6.12 0.16
CA ILE A 89 1.02 -7.18 -0.12
C ILE A 89 -0.04 -7.17 0.97
N ASP A 90 -1.27 -6.90 0.57
CA ASP A 90 -2.45 -6.99 1.42
C ASP A 90 -3.22 -8.27 1.12
N MET A 91 -3.25 -9.22 2.05
CA MET A 91 -4.01 -10.45 1.86
C MET A 91 -5.52 -10.24 2.01
N MET A 92 -5.99 -9.05 2.41
CA MET A 92 -7.42 -8.70 2.46
C MET A 92 -8.30 -9.67 3.28
N GLY A 93 -7.69 -10.38 4.23
CA GLY A 93 -8.32 -11.41 5.07
C GLY A 93 -8.25 -12.84 4.51
N TYR A 94 -7.79 -13.01 3.27
CA TYR A 94 -7.63 -14.32 2.62
C TYR A 94 -6.42 -15.11 3.11
N SER A 95 -6.36 -16.36 2.67
CA SER A 95 -5.38 -17.36 3.09
C SER A 95 -4.47 -17.80 1.94
N ILE A 96 -3.19 -17.96 2.24
CA ILE A 96 -2.21 -18.67 1.41
C ILE A 96 -1.95 -20.04 2.04
N ILE A 97 -2.42 -21.08 1.37
CA ILE A 97 -2.53 -22.44 1.88
C ILE A 97 -1.51 -23.33 1.16
N GLY A 98 -0.58 -23.88 1.92
CA GLY A 98 0.47 -24.77 1.45
C GLY A 98 0.05 -26.24 1.45
N PRO A 99 0.90 -27.12 0.89
CA PRO A 99 0.58 -28.52 0.66
C PRO A 99 0.62 -29.40 1.92
N LYS A 100 1.03 -28.86 3.08
CA LYS A 100 1.26 -29.61 4.34
C LYS A 100 2.30 -30.73 4.21
N THR A 101 3.27 -30.58 3.30
CA THR A 101 4.34 -31.57 3.04
C THR A 101 5.72 -31.13 3.55
N ASP A 102 5.78 -30.18 4.48
CA ASP A 102 7.04 -29.59 4.98
C ASP A 102 7.96 -29.05 3.85
N THR A 103 7.36 -28.40 2.86
CA THR A 103 8.07 -27.79 1.72
C THR A 103 7.57 -26.38 1.42
N GLY A 104 8.40 -25.60 0.73
CA GLY A 104 8.03 -24.28 0.20
C GLY A 104 7.75 -23.21 1.25
N ALA A 105 7.35 -22.04 0.77
CA ALA A 105 6.94 -20.93 1.63
C ALA A 105 5.68 -20.23 1.10
N GLY A 106 4.88 -19.68 2.01
CA GLY A 106 3.77 -18.79 1.64
C GLY A 106 4.29 -17.52 1.00
N PHE A 107 5.25 -16.87 1.67
CA PHE A 107 6.02 -15.77 1.10
C PHE A 107 7.50 -16.08 1.21
N SER A 108 8.24 -15.90 0.11
CA SER A 108 9.70 -15.96 0.12
C SER A 108 10.32 -14.70 -0.46
N MET A 109 11.31 -14.16 0.24
CA MET A 109 12.11 -13.02 -0.21
C MET A 109 13.53 -13.14 0.34
N TRP A 110 14.46 -12.41 -0.26
CA TRP A 110 15.82 -12.28 0.26
C TRP A 110 16.50 -11.04 -0.30
N ALA A 111 17.21 -10.30 0.55
CA ALA A 111 18.01 -9.13 0.15
C ALA A 111 17.20 -7.93 -0.39
N PHE A 112 15.89 -7.88 -0.16
CA PHE A 112 15.03 -6.76 -0.58
C PHE A 112 14.66 -5.84 0.59
N LYS A 113 14.24 -4.62 0.24
CA LYS A 113 14.01 -3.52 1.18
C LYS A 113 12.58 -3.03 1.13
N ASN A 114 12.08 -2.59 2.28
CA ASN A 114 10.78 -1.94 2.41
C ASN A 114 9.66 -2.82 1.84
N ILE A 115 9.51 -4.02 2.40
CA ILE A 115 8.45 -4.97 2.06
C ILE A 115 7.45 -4.96 3.22
N GLU A 116 6.16 -4.87 2.93
CA GLU A 116 5.08 -5.06 3.90
C GLU A 116 4.18 -6.23 3.47
N ILE A 117 3.95 -7.19 4.36
CA ILE A 117 2.94 -8.25 4.22
C ILE A 117 1.92 -8.07 5.33
N ARG A 118 0.63 -8.02 4.99
CA ARG A 118 -0.42 -7.77 5.98
C ARG A 118 -1.75 -8.48 5.76
N ASN A 119 -2.55 -8.53 6.82
CA ASN A 119 -3.98 -8.83 6.85
C ASN A 119 -4.39 -10.18 6.24
N GLY A 120 -3.95 -11.30 6.80
CA GLY A 120 -4.38 -12.62 6.29
C GLY A 120 -3.75 -13.80 7.00
N THR A 121 -3.87 -14.97 6.38
CA THR A 121 -3.41 -16.24 6.97
C THR A 121 -2.42 -16.94 6.04
N VAL A 122 -1.32 -17.44 6.59
CA VAL A 122 -0.36 -18.32 5.90
C VAL A 122 -0.29 -19.66 6.64
N THR A 123 -0.62 -20.76 5.97
CA THR A 123 -0.77 -22.06 6.62
C THR A 123 -0.30 -23.24 5.80
N GLY A 124 0.21 -24.30 6.45
CA GLY A 124 0.58 -25.55 5.79
C GLY A 124 1.93 -25.52 5.04
N TRP A 125 2.83 -24.61 5.40
CA TRP A 125 4.13 -24.41 4.76
C TRP A 125 5.30 -24.97 5.58
N HIS A 126 6.46 -25.20 4.94
CA HIS A 126 7.71 -25.28 5.70
C HIS A 126 7.95 -23.95 6.43
N THR A 127 7.78 -22.82 5.74
CA THR A 127 7.88 -21.49 6.37
C THR A 127 6.72 -20.59 5.90
N GLY A 128 5.96 -20.01 6.81
CA GLY A 128 4.86 -19.10 6.46
C GLY A 128 5.36 -17.85 5.72
N VAL A 129 6.18 -17.05 6.41
CA VAL A 129 6.92 -15.92 5.82
C VAL A 129 8.42 -16.15 5.97
N SER A 130 9.10 -16.23 4.83
CA SER A 130 10.51 -16.62 4.72
C SER A 130 11.33 -15.48 4.13
N ASP A 131 12.05 -14.77 4.97
CA ASP A 131 13.14 -13.88 4.56
C ASP A 131 14.49 -14.54 4.87
N ILE A 132 14.76 -15.66 4.20
CA ILE A 132 15.97 -16.47 4.36
C ILE A 132 16.48 -16.97 3.01
N LEU A 133 17.76 -16.75 2.72
CA LEU A 133 18.55 -17.56 1.79
C LEU A 133 19.95 -17.73 2.40
N GLN A 134 20.08 -18.72 3.29
CA GLN A 134 21.35 -19.27 3.77
C GLN A 134 22.39 -18.28 4.33
N TYR A 135 22.00 -17.37 5.24
CA TYR A 135 22.93 -16.51 6.01
C TYR A 135 23.89 -15.65 5.17
N GLN A 136 23.68 -15.59 3.85
CA GLN A 136 24.53 -14.86 2.92
C GLN A 136 24.09 -13.40 2.87
N GLN A 137 25.10 -12.53 2.84
CA GLN A 137 24.91 -11.11 2.57
C GLN A 137 24.66 -10.89 1.07
N PRO A 138 23.92 -9.85 0.67
CA PRO A 138 23.34 -8.80 1.52
C PRO A 138 22.00 -9.20 2.17
N LYS A 139 21.73 -8.66 3.36
CA LYS A 139 20.43 -8.81 4.05
C LYS A 139 19.39 -7.84 3.50
N GLY A 140 18.13 -8.24 3.60
CA GLY A 140 17.01 -7.32 3.43
C GLY A 140 16.97 -6.26 4.54
N VAL A 141 16.16 -5.22 4.36
CA VAL A 141 15.99 -4.16 5.37
C VAL A 141 14.54 -3.71 5.44
N GLY A 142 13.99 -3.62 6.64
CA GLY A 142 12.66 -3.05 6.87
C GLY A 142 11.52 -3.92 6.36
N LEU A 143 11.62 -5.24 6.53
CA LEU A 143 10.46 -6.12 6.36
C LEU A 143 9.44 -5.83 7.46
N ARG A 144 8.19 -5.65 7.07
CA ARG A 144 7.06 -5.42 7.97
C ARG A 144 6.05 -6.54 7.79
N VAL A 145 5.79 -7.30 8.84
CA VAL A 145 4.74 -8.30 8.88
C VAL A 145 3.71 -7.84 9.90
N ILE A 146 2.49 -7.52 9.46
CA ILE A 146 1.50 -6.83 10.27
C ILE A 146 0.14 -7.53 10.17
N ASN A 147 -0.46 -7.89 11.30
CA ASN A 147 -1.80 -8.52 11.30
C ASN A 147 -1.85 -9.79 10.41
N VAL A 148 -0.83 -10.63 10.50
CA VAL A 148 -0.73 -11.91 9.79
C VAL A 148 -0.84 -13.07 10.76
N ARG A 149 -1.57 -14.12 10.35
CA ARG A 149 -1.68 -15.39 11.08
C ARG A 149 -0.83 -16.46 10.41
N ALA A 150 0.26 -16.88 11.04
CA ALA A 150 1.06 -18.02 10.61
C ALA A 150 0.68 -19.27 11.43
N VAL A 151 -0.07 -20.17 10.81
CA VAL A 151 -0.75 -21.29 11.49
C VAL A 151 -0.37 -22.63 10.86
N GLU A 152 -0.05 -23.65 11.67
CA GLU A 152 0.24 -25.01 11.17
C GLU A 152 1.36 -25.05 10.10
N ASN A 153 2.37 -24.20 10.24
CA ASN A 153 3.60 -24.29 9.43
C ASN A 153 4.67 -25.03 10.23
N LYS A 154 5.83 -25.31 9.63
CA LYS A 154 6.99 -25.69 10.45
C LYS A 154 7.58 -24.49 11.16
N TYR A 155 7.87 -23.42 10.43
CA TYR A 155 8.19 -22.11 10.97
C TYR A 155 7.10 -21.09 10.62
N GLY A 156 6.67 -20.28 11.58
CA GLY A 156 5.66 -19.25 11.32
C GLY A 156 6.25 -18.08 10.52
N PHE A 157 7.03 -17.24 11.18
CA PHE A 157 7.79 -16.14 10.60
C PHE A 157 9.28 -16.39 10.80
N SER A 158 10.06 -16.42 9.72
CA SER A 158 11.52 -16.56 9.76
C SER A 158 12.17 -15.40 9.02
N ILE A 159 12.77 -14.47 9.77
CA ILE A 159 13.21 -13.16 9.25
C ILE A 159 14.71 -12.97 9.52
N THR A 160 15.45 -12.48 8.52
CA THR A 160 16.88 -12.11 8.65
C THR A 160 17.16 -10.64 8.35
N SER A 161 16.19 -9.89 7.85
CA SER A 161 16.33 -8.48 7.50
C SER A 161 16.50 -7.59 8.73
N ASN A 162 17.38 -6.61 8.61
CA ASN A 162 17.61 -5.62 9.66
C ASN A 162 16.45 -4.61 9.72
N GLY A 163 16.20 -4.00 10.88
CA GLY A 163 15.17 -2.96 11.01
C GLY A 163 13.74 -3.46 10.76
N SER A 164 13.49 -4.76 10.93
CA SER A 164 12.20 -5.38 10.63
C SER A 164 11.16 -5.11 11.72
N LEU A 165 9.89 -5.27 11.38
CA LEU A 165 8.76 -5.15 12.28
C LEU A 165 7.89 -6.40 12.17
N VAL A 166 7.65 -7.08 13.29
CA VAL A 166 6.60 -8.10 13.40
C VAL A 166 5.59 -7.60 14.41
N LYS A 167 4.41 -7.24 13.94
CA LYS A 167 3.42 -6.54 14.76
C LYS A 167 2.02 -7.10 14.61
N ASP A 168 1.30 -7.21 15.73
CA ASP A 168 -0.10 -7.65 15.78
C ASP A 168 -0.32 -8.99 15.07
N CYS A 169 0.71 -9.84 15.02
CA CYS A 169 0.68 -11.13 14.34
C CYS A 169 0.35 -12.27 15.29
N THR A 170 -0.13 -13.38 14.72
CA THR A 170 -0.40 -14.62 15.44
C THR A 170 0.41 -15.76 14.86
N ALA A 171 1.23 -16.44 15.66
CA ALA A 171 1.98 -17.63 15.25
C ALA A 171 1.57 -18.83 16.10
N ILE A 172 0.70 -19.70 15.59
CA ILE A 172 0.08 -20.77 16.38
C ILE A 172 0.29 -22.14 15.77
N ASN A 173 0.55 -23.13 16.62
CA ASN A 173 0.66 -24.54 16.26
C ASN A 173 1.67 -24.78 15.13
N ASN A 174 2.76 -24.00 15.08
CA ASN A 174 3.84 -24.28 14.16
C ASN A 174 4.77 -25.34 14.77
N THR A 175 5.19 -26.33 13.99
CA THR A 175 5.90 -27.50 14.54
C THR A 175 7.30 -27.15 15.07
N GLN A 176 7.86 -25.99 14.72
CA GLN A 176 9.10 -25.44 15.26
C GLN A 176 8.89 -24.05 15.87
N THR A 177 9.56 -23.01 15.36
CA THR A 177 9.50 -21.67 15.96
C THR A 177 8.33 -20.87 15.37
N GLY A 178 7.52 -20.25 16.23
CA GLY A 178 6.44 -19.36 15.82
C GLY A 178 6.96 -18.07 15.19
N ILE A 179 7.71 -17.28 15.98
CA ILE A 179 8.36 -16.05 15.53
C ILE A 179 9.87 -16.20 15.69
N LEU A 180 10.59 -16.26 14.57
CA LEU A 180 12.04 -16.39 14.53
C LEU A 180 12.67 -15.18 13.84
N ILE A 181 13.37 -14.35 14.60
CA ILE A 181 14.26 -13.32 14.06
C ILE A 181 15.69 -13.82 14.18
N GLN A 182 16.32 -14.12 13.05
CA GLN A 182 17.68 -14.61 12.95
C GLN A 182 18.68 -13.44 12.85
N THR A 183 19.97 -13.76 12.70
CA THR A 183 21.10 -12.78 12.72
C THR A 183 20.76 -11.46 12.02
N GLY A 184 21.23 -10.32 12.55
CA GLY A 184 20.83 -8.99 12.06
C GLY A 184 19.73 -8.33 12.90
N GLY A 185 19.76 -8.60 14.20
CA GLY A 185 18.74 -8.14 15.14
C GLY A 185 18.82 -6.64 15.33
N ASP A 186 17.89 -5.96 14.69
CA ASP A 186 17.45 -4.59 15.01
C ASP A 186 15.93 -4.53 14.74
N ALA A 187 15.23 -5.63 15.02
CA ALA A 187 13.80 -5.75 14.76
C ALA A 187 12.97 -5.34 15.97
N LEU A 188 11.79 -4.78 15.73
CA LEU A 188 10.75 -4.60 16.74
C LEU A 188 9.74 -5.74 16.63
N ILE A 189 9.51 -6.45 17.73
CA ILE A 189 8.52 -7.52 17.84
C ILE A 189 7.52 -7.12 18.92
N ASP A 190 6.31 -6.72 18.55
CA ASP A 190 5.34 -6.11 19.47
C ASP A 190 3.88 -6.50 19.16
N GLY A 191 3.04 -6.66 20.17
CA GLY A 191 1.62 -6.97 20.01
C GLY A 191 1.32 -8.38 19.48
N ASN A 192 2.30 -9.30 19.50
CA ASN A 192 2.13 -10.62 18.89
C ASN A 192 1.62 -11.67 19.88
N VAL A 193 0.92 -12.68 19.35
CA VAL A 193 0.54 -13.89 20.07
C VAL A 193 1.26 -15.08 19.44
N ALA A 194 2.04 -15.83 20.21
CA ALA A 194 2.61 -17.09 19.75
C ALA A 194 2.37 -18.20 20.76
N TYR A 195 1.71 -19.28 20.34
CA TYR A 195 1.25 -20.35 21.22
C TYR A 195 1.29 -21.72 20.52
N GLY A 196 1.57 -22.78 21.26
CA GLY A 196 1.57 -24.15 20.71
C GLY A 196 2.69 -24.41 19.71
N ASN A 197 3.74 -23.58 19.69
CA ASN A 197 4.95 -23.82 18.90
C ASN A 197 6.00 -24.52 19.78
N THR A 198 6.96 -25.23 19.17
CA THR A 198 8.12 -25.76 19.94
C THR A 198 8.88 -24.61 20.61
N THR A 199 9.04 -23.50 19.92
CA THR A 199 9.54 -22.24 20.48
C THR A 199 8.61 -21.12 20.05
N ASN A 200 7.96 -20.42 20.99
CA ASN A 200 6.99 -19.37 20.63
C ASN A 200 7.67 -18.15 19.98
N LEU A 201 8.73 -17.64 20.60
CA LEU A 201 9.50 -16.50 20.09
C LEU A 201 11.00 -16.73 20.33
N ASN A 202 11.79 -16.54 19.28
CA ASN A 202 13.25 -16.50 19.34
C ASN A 202 13.73 -15.29 18.53
N ALA A 203 14.42 -14.36 19.18
CA ALA A 203 14.90 -13.14 18.57
C ALA A 203 16.42 -13.00 18.75
N ALA A 204 17.10 -12.63 17.66
CA ALA A 204 18.53 -12.34 17.68
C ALA A 204 18.85 -11.12 18.57
N ALA A 205 20.11 -11.04 19.03
CA ALA A 205 20.62 -9.90 19.77
C ALA A 205 20.39 -8.58 19.02
N GLY A 206 20.01 -7.53 19.75
CA GLY A 206 19.68 -6.20 19.21
C GLY A 206 18.20 -6.00 18.85
N CYS A 207 17.38 -7.05 18.85
CA CYS A 207 15.93 -6.89 18.73
C CYS A 207 15.33 -6.21 19.97
N THR A 208 14.32 -5.37 19.75
CA THR A 208 13.44 -4.85 20.79
C THR A 208 12.20 -5.72 20.86
N ILE A 209 11.98 -6.36 22.01
CA ILE A 209 10.79 -7.17 22.27
C ILE A 209 9.84 -6.32 23.10
N GLY A 210 8.72 -5.93 22.49
CA GLY A 210 7.62 -5.22 23.13
C GLY A 210 6.69 -6.15 23.90
N ILE A 211 5.41 -5.81 23.95
CA ILE A 211 4.39 -6.58 24.68
C ILE A 211 3.90 -7.71 23.79
N ASN A 212 4.28 -8.95 24.10
CA ASN A 212 3.87 -10.13 23.35
C ASN A 212 3.31 -11.20 24.30
N HIS A 213 2.34 -11.99 23.83
CA HIS A 213 1.83 -13.17 24.53
C HIS A 213 2.49 -14.43 23.97
N THR A 214 3.60 -14.85 24.59
CA THR A 214 4.42 -15.99 24.13
C THR A 214 4.78 -16.88 25.33
N PRO A 215 3.82 -17.64 25.88
CA PRO A 215 3.99 -18.43 27.10
C PRO A 215 4.99 -19.59 26.97
#